data_AF-A0A699X679-F1
#
_entry.id   AF-A0A699X679-F1
#
_cell.length_a   1.000
_cell.length_b   1.000
_cell.length_c   1.000
_cell.angle_alpha   90.00
_cell.angle_beta   90.00
_cell.angle_gamma   90.00
#
_symmetry.space_group_name_H-M   'P 1'
#
loop_
_entity.id
_entity.type
_entity.pdbx_description
1 polymer ?
#
loop_
_entity_poly.entity_id
_entity_poly.type
_entity_poly.pdbx_seq_one_letter_code
_entity_poly.pdbx_strand_id
1 'polypeptide(L)'
;AAQPVYADTTFLEGNIPEAQQRVPALWQLVQGGSLFALENGQFVSFLAKGDGSLIFWIWLQKPEDWLATSGIDFTSRAAVATWFQQEFSTWSPQWQELFASDALT
;
A
#
# COMPACT_ATOMS: atom_id res chain seq x y z
N ALA A 1 -24.46 -25.12 -3.45
CA ALA A 1 -23.21 -24.37 -3.64
C ALA A 1 -22.92 -23.59 -2.37
N ALA A 2 -21.66 -23.47 -1.96
CA ALA A 2 -21.28 -22.63 -0.82
C ALA A 2 -21.38 -21.15 -1.21
N GLN A 3 -21.78 -20.29 -0.27
CA GLN A 3 -21.78 -18.84 -0.45
C GLN A 3 -20.41 -18.27 -0.06
N PRO A 4 -19.88 -17.28 -0.78
CA PRO A 4 -18.66 -16.60 -0.37
C PRO A 4 -18.90 -15.87 0.96
N VAL A 5 -17.90 -15.90 1.82
CA VAL A 5 -17.88 -15.16 3.09
C VAL A 5 -16.62 -14.30 3.11
N TYR A 6 -16.71 -13.12 3.73
CA TYR A 6 -15.57 -12.25 3.93
C TYR A 6 -14.50 -12.94 4.81
N ALA A 7 -13.23 -12.73 4.48
CA ALA A 7 -12.09 -13.43 5.08
C ALA A 7 -11.31 -12.57 6.11
N ASP A 8 -11.99 -11.63 6.75
CA ASP A 8 -11.44 -10.69 7.74
C ASP A 8 -10.27 -9.81 7.24
N THR A 9 -10.07 -9.77 5.92
CA THR A 9 -8.93 -9.09 5.28
C THR A 9 -9.40 -8.23 4.12
N THR A 10 -9.01 -6.96 4.16
CA THR A 10 -9.15 -6.03 3.04
C THR A 10 -7.80 -5.90 2.34
N PHE A 11 -7.86 -5.82 1.02
CA PHE A 11 -6.70 -5.67 0.16
C PHE A 11 -6.77 -4.35 -0.60
N LEU A 12 -5.68 -3.59 -0.55
CA LEU A 12 -5.48 -2.41 -1.39
C LEU A 12 -4.37 -2.70 -2.39
N GLU A 13 -4.63 -2.41 -3.66
CA GLU A 13 -3.69 -2.57 -4.76
C GLU A 13 -3.46 -1.23 -5.44
N GLY A 14 -2.23 -0.98 -5.87
CA GLY A 14 -1.93 0.14 -6.75
C GLY A 14 -0.68 -0.10 -7.59
N ASN A 15 -0.50 0.78 -8.58
CA ASN A 15 0.65 0.76 -9.47
C ASN A 15 1.32 2.13 -9.48
N ILE A 16 2.64 2.12 -9.37
CA ILE A 16 3.52 3.28 -9.35
C ILE A 16 4.32 3.28 -10.66
N PRO A 17 3.88 4.00 -11.71
CA PRO A 17 4.69 4.17 -12.91
C PRO A 17 5.93 5.02 -12.58
N GLU A 18 7.01 4.86 -13.36
CA GLU A 18 8.25 5.66 -13.17
C GLU A 18 8.73 5.60 -11.70
N ALA A 19 8.72 4.40 -11.12
CA ALA A 19 8.87 4.24 -9.67
C ALA A 19 10.24 4.70 -9.16
N GLN A 20 11.28 4.61 -9.99
CA GLN A 20 12.61 5.14 -9.65
C GLN A 20 12.58 6.65 -9.40
N GLN A 21 11.73 7.41 -10.10
CA GLN A 21 11.61 8.85 -9.94
C GLN A 21 10.63 9.21 -8.82
N ARG A 22 9.57 8.43 -8.68
CA ARG A 22 8.42 8.76 -7.82
C ARG A 22 8.56 8.25 -6.39
N VAL A 23 9.18 7.08 -6.22
CA VAL A 23 9.43 6.43 -4.92
C VAL A 23 10.86 5.89 -4.88
N PRO A 24 11.89 6.74 -5.02
CA PRO A 24 13.28 6.31 -5.15
C PRO A 24 13.77 5.44 -3.99
N ALA A 25 13.34 5.70 -2.75
CA ALA A 25 13.76 4.90 -1.60
C ALA A 25 13.15 3.49 -1.65
N LEU A 26 11.85 3.37 -1.95
CA LEU A 26 11.19 2.07 -2.11
C LEU A 26 11.69 1.32 -3.35
N TRP A 27 11.93 2.02 -4.45
CA TRP A 27 12.55 1.43 -5.64
C TRP A 27 13.91 0.81 -5.31
N GLN A 28 14.75 1.54 -4.59
CA GLN A 28 16.05 1.04 -4.13
C GLN A 28 15.91 -0.10 -3.13
N LEU A 29 14.86 -0.11 -2.30
CA LEU A 29 14.60 -1.19 -1.36
C LEU A 29 14.20 -2.49 -2.06
N VAL A 30 13.41 -2.41 -3.14
CA VAL A 30 12.92 -3.57 -3.91
C VAL A 30 14.00 -4.19 -4.80
N GLN A 31 14.97 -3.41 -5.26
CA GLN A 31 16.12 -3.85 -6.09
C GLN A 31 15.74 -4.70 -7.31
N GLY A 32 14.64 -4.34 -8.00
CA GLY A 32 14.21 -5.03 -9.22
C GLY A 32 13.60 -6.42 -8.99
N GLY A 33 13.36 -6.82 -7.74
CA GLY A 33 12.70 -8.07 -7.37
C GLY A 33 11.29 -7.87 -6.83
N SER A 34 10.95 -8.71 -5.85
CA SER A 34 9.75 -8.59 -5.03
C SER A 34 10.14 -8.36 -3.58
N LEU A 35 9.39 -7.53 -2.89
CA LEU A 35 9.56 -7.27 -1.47
C LEU A 35 8.27 -7.62 -0.72
N PHE A 36 8.43 -8.17 0.48
CA PHE A 36 7.34 -8.52 1.39
C PHE A 36 7.74 -8.07 2.80
N ALA A 37 6.93 -7.22 3.40
CA ALA A 37 7.11 -6.76 4.78
C ALA A 37 5.83 -7.04 5.58
N LEU A 38 6.01 -7.60 6.78
CA LEU A 38 4.94 -8.07 7.64
C LEU A 38 5.20 -7.60 9.06
N GLU A 39 4.22 -6.96 9.67
CA GLU A 39 4.26 -6.58 11.09
C GLU A 39 2.84 -6.41 11.63
N ASN A 40 2.53 -6.98 12.79
CA ASN A 40 1.27 -6.73 13.53
C ASN A 40 -0.04 -6.80 12.71
N GLY A 41 -0.17 -7.79 11.81
CA GLY A 41 -1.37 -7.95 10.98
C GLY A 41 -1.49 -6.95 9.82
N GLN A 42 -0.43 -6.17 9.60
CA GLN A 42 -0.23 -5.29 8.46
C GLN A 42 0.79 -5.91 7.52
N PHE A 43 0.53 -5.76 6.23
CA PHE A 43 1.39 -6.27 5.19
C PHE A 43 1.57 -5.23 4.11
N VAL A 44 2.80 -5.02 3.66
CA VAL A 44 3.11 -4.22 2.48
C VAL A 44 4.01 -5.05 1.57
N SER A 45 3.66 -5.13 0.30
CA SER A 45 4.48 -5.78 -0.72
C SER A 45 4.64 -4.91 -1.94
N PHE A 46 5.79 -5.11 -2.61
CA PHE A 46 6.07 -4.54 -3.91
C PHE A 46 6.54 -5.62 -4.87
N LEU A 47 6.21 -5.45 -6.14
CA LEU A 47 6.78 -6.20 -7.25
C LEU A 47 7.29 -5.21 -8.31
N ALA A 48 8.59 -5.28 -8.60
CA ALA A 48 9.16 -4.53 -9.70
C ALA A 48 8.83 -5.18 -11.05
N LYS A 49 8.41 -4.34 -11.99
CA LYS A 49 8.10 -4.74 -13.36
C LYS A 49 9.20 -4.28 -14.32
N GLY A 50 9.34 -5.01 -15.42
CA GLY A 50 10.35 -4.72 -16.45
C GLY A 50 10.15 -3.40 -17.19
N ASP A 51 8.99 -2.75 -17.03
CA ASP A 51 8.68 -1.41 -17.57
C ASP A 51 9.06 -0.27 -16.61
N GLY A 52 9.69 -0.56 -15.48
CA GLY A 52 10.09 0.44 -14.49
C GLY A 52 8.97 0.86 -13.54
N SER A 53 7.82 0.17 -13.54
CA SER A 53 6.78 0.37 -12.53
C SER A 53 6.96 -0.55 -11.32
N LEU A 54 6.40 -0.13 -10.17
CA LEU A 54 6.15 -1.02 -9.03
C LEU A 54 4.64 -1.28 -8.93
N ILE A 55 4.24 -2.55 -8.81
CA ILE A 55 2.92 -2.87 -8.22
C ILE A 55 3.11 -2.96 -6.72
N PHE A 56 2.17 -2.43 -5.96
CA PHE A 56 2.14 -2.60 -4.52
C PHE A 56 0.82 -3.19 -4.05
N TRP A 57 0.92 -3.82 -2.88
CA TRP A 57 -0.18 -4.47 -2.21
C TRP A 57 -0.12 -4.20 -0.73
N ILE A 58 -1.27 -3.87 -0.14
CA ILE A 58 -1.43 -3.72 1.30
C ILE A 58 -2.53 -4.67 1.76
N TRP A 59 -2.19 -5.59 2.67
CA TRP A 59 -3.20 -6.39 3.37
C TRP A 59 -3.41 -5.83 4.77
N LEU A 60 -4.68 -5.69 5.13
CA LEU A 60 -5.10 -5.20 6.44
C LEU A 60 -6.17 -6.13 7.00
N GLN A 61 -5.97 -6.58 8.24
CA GLN A 61 -7.05 -7.20 8.99
C GLN A 61 -8.06 -6.13 9.43
N LYS A 62 -9.22 -6.10 8.78
CA LYS A 62 -10.26 -5.09 9.01
C LYS A 62 -11.65 -5.73 8.93
N PRO A 63 -12.64 -5.22 9.67
CA PRO A 63 -14.04 -5.62 9.52
C PRO A 63 -14.54 -5.47 8.08
N GLU A 64 -15.52 -6.28 7.68
CA GLU A 64 -16.10 -6.28 6.33
C GLU A 64 -16.62 -4.90 5.90
N ASP A 65 -17.14 -4.13 6.85
CA ASP A 65 -17.70 -2.79 6.64
C ASP A 65 -16.68 -1.65 6.79
N TRP A 66 -15.39 -1.95 6.95
CA TRP A 66 -14.34 -0.95 7.19
C TRP A 66 -14.29 0.12 6.09
N LEU A 67 -14.38 -0.27 4.82
CA LEU A 67 -14.34 0.70 3.72
C LEU A 67 -15.48 1.73 3.83
N ALA A 68 -16.68 1.28 4.24
CA ALA A 68 -17.84 2.14 4.40
C ALA A 68 -17.82 3.00 5.68
N THR A 69 -17.13 2.54 6.72
CA THR A 69 -17.14 3.17 8.06
C THR A 69 -15.88 3.95 8.39
N SER A 70 -14.77 3.74 7.65
CA SER A 70 -13.47 4.35 7.93
C SER A 70 -13.43 5.87 7.77
N GLY A 71 -14.32 6.43 6.94
CA GLY A 71 -14.28 7.85 6.58
C GLY A 71 -13.09 8.25 5.70
N ILE A 72 -12.32 7.28 5.19
CA ILE A 72 -11.17 7.54 4.33
C ILE A 72 -11.67 7.77 2.89
N ASP A 73 -11.35 8.95 2.34
CA ASP A 73 -11.56 9.22 0.93
C ASP A 73 -10.41 8.62 0.10
N PHE A 74 -10.59 7.38 -0.37
CA PHE A 74 -9.60 6.70 -1.23
C PHE A 74 -9.43 7.34 -2.61
N THR A 75 -10.26 8.34 -2.97
CA THR A 75 -10.06 9.14 -4.18
C THR A 75 -9.14 10.35 -3.95
N SER A 76 -8.91 10.71 -2.68
CA SER A 76 -8.02 11.79 -2.27
C SER A 76 -6.67 11.24 -1.81
N ARG A 77 -5.61 11.56 -2.56
CA ARG A 77 -4.25 11.19 -2.17
C ARG A 77 -3.88 11.67 -0.78
N ALA A 78 -4.23 12.91 -0.44
CA ALA A 78 -3.91 13.48 0.85
C ALA A 78 -4.60 12.71 1.99
N ALA A 79 -5.84 12.26 1.77
CA ALA A 79 -6.54 11.42 2.74
C ALA A 79 -5.89 10.04 2.88
N VAL A 80 -5.52 9.39 1.76
CA VAL A 80 -4.81 8.10 1.78
C VAL A 80 -3.44 8.22 2.46
N ALA A 81 -2.68 9.27 2.17
CA ALA A 81 -1.39 9.53 2.81
C ALA A 81 -1.53 9.75 4.32
N THR A 82 -2.53 10.52 4.73
CA THR A 82 -2.83 10.76 6.16
C THR A 82 -3.20 9.45 6.87
N TRP A 83 -4.06 8.64 6.24
CA TRP A 83 -4.43 7.33 6.78
C TRP A 83 -3.20 6.41 6.88
N PHE A 84 -2.41 6.30 5.82
CA PHE A 84 -1.25 5.41 5.79
C PHE A 84 -0.21 5.79 6.85
N GLN A 85 -0.01 7.10 7.07
CA GLN A 85 0.86 7.61 8.13
C GLN A 85 0.39 7.17 9.53
N GLN A 86 -0.91 7.16 9.77
CA GLN A 86 -1.47 6.74 11.05
C GLN A 86 -1.42 5.22 11.21
N GLU A 87 -1.90 4.49 10.20
CA GLU A 87 -1.98 3.03 10.19
C GLU A 87 -0.58 2.41 10.33
N PHE A 88 0.42 2.90 9.59
CA PHE A 88 1.80 2.38 9.57
C PHE A 88 2.76 3.23 10.40
N SER A 89 2.27 3.90 11.46
CA SER A 89 3.08 4.82 12.28
C SER A 89 4.23 4.15 13.04
N THR A 90 4.17 2.84 13.28
CA THR A 90 5.24 2.08 13.95
C THR A 90 6.33 1.62 12.99
N TRP A 91 6.09 1.68 11.68
CA TRP A 91 7.03 1.23 10.66
C TRP A 91 8.10 2.29 10.40
N SER A 92 9.21 1.89 9.79
CA SER A 92 10.27 2.82 9.39
C SER A 92 9.70 3.97 8.52
N PRO A 93 10.12 5.24 8.74
CA PRO A 93 9.60 6.39 7.98
C PRO A 93 9.74 6.26 6.46
N GLN A 94 10.68 5.45 5.97
CA GLN A 94 10.88 5.20 4.53
C GLN A 94 9.62 4.65 3.84
N TRP A 95 8.76 3.90 4.56
CA TRP A 95 7.53 3.35 4.00
C TRP A 95 6.50 4.44 3.65
N GLN A 96 6.58 5.59 4.32
CA GLN A 96 5.67 6.72 4.09
C GLN A 96 5.86 7.35 2.70
N GLU A 97 6.99 7.08 2.02
CA GLU A 97 7.22 7.48 0.63
C GLU A 97 6.13 6.96 -0.32
N LEU A 98 5.52 5.81 -0.01
CA LEU A 98 4.49 5.16 -0.84
C LEU A 98 3.35 6.11 -1.23
N PHE A 99 2.93 6.95 -0.30
CA PHE A 99 1.84 7.93 -0.50
C PHE A 99 2.29 9.37 -0.28
N ALA A 100 3.60 9.63 -0.17
CA ALA A 100 4.11 10.99 -0.13
C ALA A 100 3.71 11.73 -1.42
N SER A 101 3.46 13.03 -1.33
CA SER A 101 2.67 13.83 -2.28
C SER A 101 3.09 13.74 -3.75
N ASP A 102 4.30 13.29 -4.05
CA ASP A 102 4.89 13.29 -5.40
C ASP A 102 4.95 11.89 -6.06
N ALA A 103 4.45 10.84 -5.39
CA ALA A 103 4.70 9.45 -5.79
C ALA A 103 3.75 8.85 -6.84
N LEU A 104 2.58 9.43 -7.09
CA LEU A 104 1.57 8.89 -8.00
C LEU A 104 1.12 10.01 -8.97
N THR A 105 0.54 9.70 -10.12
CA THR A 105 -0.19 10.67 -10.98
C THR A 105 -1.46 9.97 -11.37
#